data_AF-A0A1S2CIL4-F1
#
_entry.id   AF-A0A1S2CIL4-F1
#
_cell.length_a   1.000
_cell.length_b   1.000
_cell.length_c   1.000
_cell.angle_alpha   90.00
_cell.angle_beta   90.00
_cell.angle_gamma   90.00
#
_symmetry.space_group_name_H-M   'P 1'
#
loop_
_entity.id
_entity.type
_entity.pdbx_description
1 polymer ?
#
loop_
_entity_poly.entity_id
_entity_poly.type
_entity_poly.pdbx_seq_one_letter_code
_entity_poly.pdbx_strand_id
1 'polypeptide(L)'
;MSLNFTGNVIDLDGDSQPDQEITHLNNLKTGLPIDPYTEGAAGHDEVWGDKWHKVEFFVQMNSAPGAMDGVVKQWFDGQLLFSNESFPWMGHESEGGILWNFVHFGGNSHFHAYPDSERREEWYSIDDIVIRTDMPENRNNDSSNFQPKPPSSIAIE
;
A
#
# COMPACT_ATOMS: atom_id res chain seq x y z
N MET A 1 7.50 7.96 6.11
CA MET A 1 7.05 7.43 4.81
C MET A 1 5.58 7.13 4.90
N SER A 2 4.81 7.57 3.92
CA SER A 2 3.36 7.30 3.85
C SER A 2 3.09 6.53 2.56
N LEU A 3 2.59 5.30 2.66
CA LEU A 3 2.23 4.47 1.51
C LEU A 3 0.80 4.83 1.05
N ASN A 4 0.56 6.13 0.84
CA ASN A 4 -0.79 6.70 0.68
C ASN A 4 -1.17 6.97 -0.77
N PHE A 5 -0.52 6.30 -1.74
CA PHE A 5 -0.76 6.45 -3.19
C PHE A 5 -0.40 7.84 -3.77
N THR A 6 -0.02 8.80 -2.93
CA THR A 6 0.30 10.21 -3.23
C THR A 6 1.54 10.65 -2.45
N GLY A 7 2.13 11.79 -2.78
CA GLY A 7 3.26 12.37 -2.03
C GLY A 7 4.63 11.84 -2.46
N ASN A 8 4.96 11.99 -3.74
CA ASN A 8 6.19 11.58 -4.42
C ASN A 8 6.48 10.07 -4.34
N VAL A 9 5.43 9.24 -4.51
CA VAL A 9 5.56 7.78 -4.47
C VAL A 9 6.45 7.22 -5.59
N ILE A 10 6.78 8.02 -6.60
CA ILE A 10 7.59 7.62 -7.76
C ILE A 10 9.03 8.11 -7.74
N ASP A 11 9.47 8.92 -6.78
CA ASP A 11 10.86 9.38 -6.64
C ASP A 11 11.21 9.41 -5.15
N LEU A 12 11.50 8.24 -4.62
CA LEU A 12 11.59 7.99 -3.18
C LEU A 12 13.00 8.14 -2.63
N ASP A 13 13.99 8.01 -3.49
CA ASP A 13 15.38 8.31 -3.16
C ASP A 13 15.70 9.81 -3.30
N GLY A 14 14.79 10.58 -3.91
CA GLY A 14 14.89 12.03 -4.06
C GLY A 14 15.89 12.45 -5.12
N ASP A 15 16.24 11.56 -6.04
CA ASP A 15 17.18 11.84 -7.14
C ASP A 15 16.53 12.62 -8.30
N SER A 16 15.23 12.94 -8.17
CA SER A 16 14.42 13.63 -9.19
C SER A 16 14.23 12.82 -10.47
N GLN A 17 14.43 11.51 -10.44
CA GLN A 17 14.07 10.56 -11.49
C GLN A 17 12.95 9.63 -11.00
N PRO A 18 12.00 9.26 -11.87
CA PRO A 18 11.00 8.27 -11.50
C PRO A 18 11.62 6.86 -11.31
N ASP A 19 11.50 6.30 -10.11
CA ASP A 19 11.83 4.93 -9.74
C ASP A 19 10.94 3.90 -10.48
N GLN A 20 9.70 4.29 -10.80
CA GLN A 20 8.74 3.46 -11.55
C GLN A 20 7.71 4.30 -12.33
N GLU A 21 7.07 3.66 -13.31
CA GLU A 21 5.92 4.22 -14.03
C GLU A 21 4.59 3.74 -13.42
N ILE A 22 3.72 4.70 -13.07
CA ILE A 22 2.33 4.43 -12.69
C ILE A 22 1.45 4.72 -13.91
N THR A 23 0.86 3.66 -14.46
CA THR A 23 0.11 3.66 -15.72
C THR A 23 -1.39 3.41 -15.56
N HIS A 24 -1.84 2.82 -14.44
CA HIS A 24 -3.22 2.33 -14.28
C HIS A 24 -3.88 2.68 -12.94
N LEU A 25 -3.20 3.38 -12.02
CA LEU A 25 -3.83 3.92 -10.82
C LEU A 25 -4.63 5.19 -11.17
N ASN A 26 -5.91 5.01 -11.48
CA ASN A 26 -6.84 6.09 -11.77
C ASN A 26 -7.75 6.38 -10.57
N ASN A 27 -8.03 7.66 -10.36
CA ASN A 27 -9.05 8.13 -9.44
C ASN A 27 -10.41 7.60 -9.92
N LEU A 28 -11.08 6.80 -9.09
CA LEU A 28 -12.34 6.14 -9.42
C LEU A 28 -13.51 7.11 -9.67
N LYS A 29 -13.43 8.34 -9.15
CA LYS A 29 -14.45 9.38 -9.38
C LYS A 29 -14.26 10.11 -10.70
N THR A 30 -13.02 10.48 -11.01
CA THR A 30 -12.71 11.35 -12.16
C THR A 30 -12.29 10.56 -13.39
N GLY A 31 -11.83 9.31 -13.22
CA GLY A 31 -11.23 8.48 -14.26
C GLY A 31 -9.84 8.96 -14.70
N LEU A 32 -9.30 10.01 -14.08
CA LEU A 32 -7.96 10.53 -14.36
C LEU A 32 -6.93 9.83 -13.47
N PRO A 33 -5.64 9.75 -13.87
CA PRO A 33 -4.58 9.24 -13.01
C PRO A 33 -4.57 9.95 -11.65
N ILE A 34 -4.37 9.20 -10.57
CA ILE A 34 -4.06 9.81 -9.27
C ILE A 34 -2.69 10.47 -9.43
N ASP A 35 -2.61 11.77 -9.15
CA ASP A 35 -1.35 12.51 -9.25
C ASP A 35 -0.40 12.03 -8.13
N PRO A 36 0.71 11.35 -8.47
CA PRO A 36 1.64 10.85 -7.46
C PRO A 36 2.40 11.98 -6.76
N TYR A 37 2.38 13.21 -7.29
CA TYR A 37 3.10 14.36 -6.76
C TYR A 37 2.27 15.28 -5.86
N THR A 38 0.94 15.18 -5.91
CA THR A 38 0.07 16.02 -5.09
C THR A 38 0.24 15.67 -3.61
N GLU A 39 0.51 16.69 -2.79
CA GLU A 39 0.57 16.54 -1.33
C GLU A 39 -0.84 16.27 -0.76
N GLY A 40 -0.93 15.29 0.13
CA GLY A 40 -2.18 14.86 0.76
C GLY A 40 -2.32 13.35 0.77
N ALA A 41 -3.45 12.85 1.26
CA ALA A 41 -3.83 11.45 1.12
C ALA A 41 -4.95 11.36 0.07
N ALA A 42 -4.87 10.38 -0.83
CA ALA A 42 -5.98 10.09 -1.73
C ALA A 42 -7.24 9.71 -0.91
N GLY A 43 -8.39 10.22 -1.34
CA GLY A 43 -9.67 9.93 -0.71
C GLY A 43 -10.03 8.45 -0.82
N HIS A 44 -10.74 7.91 0.18
CA HIS A 44 -11.12 6.49 0.20
C HIS A 44 -11.89 6.09 -1.07
N ASP A 45 -12.83 6.93 -1.49
CA ASP A 45 -13.67 6.72 -2.67
C ASP A 45 -12.96 7.04 -4.00
N GLU A 46 -11.77 7.64 -3.96
CA GLU A 46 -10.92 7.86 -5.13
C GLU A 46 -10.08 6.63 -5.47
N VAL A 47 -9.69 5.84 -4.46
CA VAL A 47 -8.80 4.67 -4.63
C VAL A 47 -9.57 3.36 -4.55
N TRP A 48 -10.46 3.21 -3.56
CA TRP A 48 -11.09 1.93 -3.22
C TRP A 48 -12.53 1.80 -3.76
N GLY A 49 -13.31 2.89 -3.66
CA GLY A 49 -14.69 2.92 -4.16
C GLY A 49 -15.57 1.76 -3.64
N ASP A 50 -16.34 1.15 -4.54
CA ASP A 50 -17.23 0.01 -4.28
C ASP A 50 -16.69 -1.32 -4.85
N LYS A 51 -15.37 -1.40 -5.09
CA LYS A 51 -14.71 -2.52 -5.77
C LYS A 51 -13.73 -3.25 -4.86
N TRP A 52 -13.48 -4.51 -5.20
CA TRP A 52 -12.38 -5.27 -4.63
C TRP A 52 -11.07 -4.89 -5.31
N HIS A 53 -10.04 -4.68 -4.49
CA HIS A 53 -8.69 -4.37 -4.93
C HIS A 53 -7.70 -5.38 -4.37
N LYS A 54 -6.73 -5.79 -5.20
CA LYS A 54 -5.60 -6.61 -4.75
C LYS A 54 -4.49 -5.70 -4.26
N VAL A 55 -4.13 -5.81 -2.99
CA VAL A 55 -3.01 -5.06 -2.41
C VAL A 55 -1.92 -6.03 -2.01
N GLU A 56 -0.70 -5.74 -2.42
CA GLU A 56 0.45 -6.58 -2.11
C GLU A 56 1.55 -5.73 -1.49
N PHE A 57 2.23 -6.29 -0.50
CA PHE A 57 3.41 -5.70 0.11
C PHE A 57 4.54 -6.72 0.10
N PHE A 58 5.75 -6.26 -0.20
CA PHE A 58 6.97 -7.01 0.05
C PHE A 58 7.89 -6.15 0.90
N VAL A 59 8.30 -6.69 2.04
CA VAL A 59 9.19 -6.01 2.97
C VAL A 59 10.32 -6.94 3.36
N GLN A 60 11.52 -6.37 3.46
CA GLN A 60 12.72 -7.06 3.90
C GLN A 60 13.48 -6.15 4.85
N MET A 61 13.78 -6.63 6.05
CA MET A 61 14.66 -5.93 6.99
C MET A 61 16.03 -5.70 6.36
N ASN A 62 16.66 -4.57 6.67
CA ASN A 62 18.07 -4.35 6.36
C ASN A 62 18.95 -5.29 7.20
N SER A 63 20.16 -5.61 6.71
CA SER A 63 21.01 -6.65 7.31
C SER A 63 21.59 -6.29 8.68
N ALA A 64 21.71 -4.99 8.97
CA ALA A 64 22.20 -4.45 10.23
C ALA A 64 21.71 -2.99 10.42
N PRO A 65 21.73 -2.45 11.65
CA PRO A 65 21.49 -1.02 11.89
C PRO A 65 22.27 -0.11 10.94
N GLY A 66 21.55 0.78 10.24
CA GLY A 66 22.10 1.72 9.28
C GLY A 66 22.49 1.13 7.90
N ALA A 67 22.36 -0.18 7.69
CA ALA A 67 22.56 -0.77 6.37
C ALA A 67 21.45 -0.32 5.41
N MET A 68 21.83 0.01 4.17
CA MET A 68 20.94 0.48 3.10
C MET A 68 20.61 -0.66 2.14
N ASP A 69 20.17 -1.79 2.68
CA ASP A 69 19.87 -3.03 1.93
C ASP A 69 18.53 -3.67 2.33
N GLY A 70 17.68 -2.92 3.03
CA GLY A 70 16.30 -3.31 3.26
C GLY A 70 15.42 -2.98 2.06
N VAL A 71 14.30 -3.69 1.94
CA VAL A 71 13.38 -3.56 0.81
C VAL A 71 12.00 -3.22 1.31
N VAL A 72 11.31 -2.36 0.56
CA VAL A 72 9.89 -2.10 0.68
C VAL A 72 9.30 -1.94 -0.72
N LYS A 73 8.23 -2.68 -1.01
CA LYS A 73 7.49 -2.60 -2.27
C LYS A 73 6.00 -2.69 -2.01
N GLN A 74 5.22 -1.96 -2.79
CA GLN A 74 3.76 -2.01 -2.76
C GLN A 74 3.24 -2.16 -4.19
N TRP A 75 2.24 -3.02 -4.33
CA TRP A 75 1.47 -3.15 -5.54
C TRP A 75 -0.02 -2.99 -5.27
N PHE A 76 -0.72 -2.47 -6.28
CA PHE A 76 -2.15 -2.27 -6.28
C PHE A 76 -2.70 -2.75 -7.61
N ASP A 77 -3.65 -3.68 -7.57
CA ASP A 77 -4.21 -4.37 -8.74
C ASP A 77 -3.12 -4.89 -9.70
N GLY A 78 -2.05 -5.45 -9.11
CA GLY A 78 -0.90 -6.01 -9.81
C GLY A 78 0.16 -5.00 -10.26
N GLN A 79 -0.17 -3.70 -10.33
CA GLN A 79 0.76 -2.64 -10.71
C GLN A 79 1.70 -2.28 -9.56
N LEU A 80 3.00 -2.13 -9.86
CA LEU A 80 3.99 -1.62 -8.91
C LEU A 80 3.75 -0.13 -8.72
N LEU A 81 3.48 0.27 -7.48
CA LEU A 81 3.26 1.68 -7.13
C LEU A 81 4.47 2.31 -6.47
N PHE A 82 5.19 1.52 -5.67
CA PHE A 82 6.24 1.96 -4.78
C PHE A 82 7.30 0.88 -4.72
N SER A 83 8.57 1.25 -4.91
CA SER A 83 9.72 0.36 -4.73
C SER A 83 10.91 1.12 -4.17
N ASN A 84 11.41 0.71 -3.01
CA ASN A 84 12.69 1.17 -2.50
C ASN A 84 13.48 -0.03 -1.97
N GLU A 85 14.62 -0.31 -2.57
CA GLU A 85 15.51 -1.42 -2.23
C GLU A 85 16.73 -0.99 -1.41
N SER A 86 16.75 0.27 -0.97
CA SER A 86 17.81 0.86 -0.13
C SER A 86 17.21 1.42 1.16
N PHE A 87 16.33 0.66 1.82
CA PHE A 87 15.56 1.16 2.95
C PHE A 87 16.16 0.75 4.32
N PRO A 88 16.56 1.70 5.19
CA PRO A 88 17.17 1.39 6.48
C PRO A 88 16.11 1.21 7.58
N TRP A 89 15.38 0.10 7.56
CA TRP A 89 14.34 -0.20 8.56
C TRP A 89 14.85 -0.10 10.00
N MET A 90 16.03 -0.65 10.28
CA MET A 90 16.84 -0.33 11.45
C MET A 90 17.73 0.86 11.12
N GLY A 91 17.41 2.03 11.70
CA GLY A 91 18.25 3.22 11.59
C GLY A 91 19.63 3.01 12.23
N HIS A 92 20.56 3.92 11.96
CA HIS A 92 21.95 3.86 12.46
C HIS A 92 22.04 3.74 13.99
N GLU A 93 21.14 4.43 14.70
CA GLU A 93 21.06 4.46 16.17
C GLU A 93 20.34 3.24 16.77
N SER A 94 19.92 2.27 15.95
CA SER A 94 19.24 1.08 16.44
C SER A 94 20.22 0.13 17.15
N GLU A 95 19.81 -0.40 18.30
CA GLU A 95 20.56 -1.48 18.98
C GLU A 95 20.59 -2.79 18.16
N GLY A 96 19.74 -2.91 17.13
CA GLY A 96 19.61 -4.10 16.28
C GLY A 96 18.93 -5.27 16.99
N GLY A 97 18.83 -6.41 16.29
CA GLY A 97 18.34 -7.68 16.85
C GLY A 97 16.82 -7.79 17.06
N ILE A 98 16.07 -6.70 16.90
CA ILE A 98 14.60 -6.69 16.92
C ILE A 98 14.08 -6.74 15.49
N LEU A 99 13.45 -7.85 15.13
CA LEU A 99 12.86 -8.07 13.81
C LEU A 99 11.33 -8.11 13.90
N TRP A 100 10.64 -7.96 12.77
CA TRP A 100 9.18 -8.07 12.73
C TRP A 100 8.71 -9.49 13.00
N ASN A 101 7.69 -9.61 13.85
CA ASN A 101 7.09 -10.89 14.23
C ASN A 101 5.56 -10.87 14.26
N PHE A 102 4.93 -9.78 13.79
CA PHE A 102 3.47 -9.65 13.74
C PHE A 102 3.04 -8.85 12.51
N VAL A 103 1.82 -9.12 12.07
CA VAL A 103 1.09 -8.36 11.05
C VAL A 103 -0.26 -7.98 11.65
N HIS A 104 -0.70 -6.75 11.44
CA HIS A 104 -1.97 -6.24 11.95
C HIS A 104 -2.70 -5.48 10.84
N PHE A 105 -4.03 -5.60 10.81
CA PHE A 105 -4.89 -4.86 9.90
C PHE A 105 -5.71 -3.83 10.67
N GLY A 106 -5.83 -2.63 10.12
CA GLY A 106 -6.36 -1.49 10.83
C GLY A 106 -5.31 -0.82 11.72
N GLY A 107 -5.74 0.22 12.41
CA GLY A 107 -4.86 1.14 13.14
C GLY A 107 -5.43 2.55 13.05
N ASN A 108 -4.94 3.45 13.90
CA ASN A 108 -5.39 4.84 14.04
C ASN A 108 -6.86 5.09 13.65
N SER A 109 -7.79 4.87 14.58
CA SER A 109 -9.23 5.09 14.38
C SER A 109 -9.64 6.57 14.30
N HIS A 110 -8.68 7.49 14.23
CA HIS A 110 -8.92 8.93 14.14
C HIS A 110 -8.75 9.42 12.69
N PHE A 111 -9.66 8.97 11.83
CA PHE A 111 -9.73 9.36 10.42
C PHE A 111 -10.92 10.31 10.21
N HIS A 112 -10.67 11.49 9.64
CA HIS A 112 -11.66 12.55 9.43
C HIS A 112 -11.76 12.94 7.94
N ALA A 113 -11.97 11.98 7.05
CA ALA A 113 -12.23 12.31 5.64
C ALA A 113 -13.54 13.09 5.44
N TYR A 114 -14.49 12.94 6.36
CA TYR A 114 -15.78 13.63 6.33
C TYR A 114 -16.01 14.41 7.62
N PRO A 115 -16.81 15.50 7.58
CA PRO A 115 -17.18 16.25 8.78
C PRO A 115 -17.87 15.37 9.83
N ASP A 116 -17.47 15.51 11.10
CA ASP A 116 -18.07 14.78 12.23
C ASP A 116 -19.59 14.94 12.32
N SER A 117 -20.14 16.06 11.84
CA SER A 117 -21.57 16.33 11.78
C SER A 117 -22.35 15.34 10.93
N GLU A 118 -21.71 14.70 9.94
CA GLU A 118 -22.35 13.69 9.11
C GLU A 118 -22.52 12.36 9.83
N ARG A 119 -21.76 12.11 10.91
CA ARG A 119 -21.80 10.87 11.70
C ARG A 119 -21.80 9.61 10.82
N ARG A 120 -20.98 9.62 9.76
CA ARG A 120 -20.89 8.52 8.81
C ARG A 120 -20.32 7.27 9.47
N GLU A 121 -20.90 6.14 9.12
CA GLU A 121 -20.30 4.84 9.35
C GLU A 121 -19.62 4.38 8.06
N GLU A 122 -18.41 3.86 8.20
CA GLU A 122 -17.61 3.34 7.09
C GLU A 122 -17.24 1.90 7.39
N TRP A 123 -17.37 1.06 6.38
CA TRP A 123 -17.03 -0.35 6.41
C TRP A 123 -16.10 -0.68 5.26
N TYR A 124 -15.09 -1.47 5.56
CA TYR A 124 -14.25 -2.12 4.58
C TYR A 124 -14.18 -3.61 4.93
N SER A 125 -13.93 -4.43 3.91
CA SER A 125 -13.76 -5.87 4.06
C SER A 125 -12.40 -6.27 3.55
N ILE A 126 -11.77 -7.23 4.22
CA ILE A 126 -10.50 -7.82 3.83
C ILE A 126 -10.75 -9.31 3.68
N ASP A 127 -10.33 -9.88 2.55
CA ASP A 127 -10.44 -11.31 2.26
C ASP A 127 -9.17 -11.81 1.56
N ASP A 128 -9.00 -13.14 1.52
CA ASP A 128 -7.91 -13.84 0.84
C ASP A 128 -6.51 -13.42 1.31
N ILE A 129 -6.32 -13.28 2.63
CA ILE A 129 -5.04 -12.91 3.24
C ILE A 129 -4.01 -14.02 3.05
N VAL A 130 -2.90 -13.69 2.39
CA VAL A 130 -1.74 -14.57 2.23
C VAL A 130 -0.50 -13.89 2.80
N ILE A 131 0.19 -14.57 3.73
CA ILE A 131 1.46 -14.12 4.30
C ILE A 131 2.54 -15.13 3.93
N ARG A 132 3.67 -14.63 3.43
CA ARG A 132 4.80 -15.44 2.95
C ARG A 132 6.12 -14.89 3.47
N THR A 133 7.12 -15.76 3.50
CA THR A 133 8.51 -15.41 3.85
C THR A 133 9.35 -15.01 2.64
N ASP A 134 8.79 -15.13 1.43
CA ASP A 134 9.46 -14.93 0.15
C ASP A 134 8.49 -14.37 -0.89
N MET A 135 9.05 -13.66 -1.88
CA MET A 135 8.31 -13.17 -3.03
C MET A 135 8.05 -14.32 -4.01
N PRO A 136 6.80 -14.52 -4.50
CA PRO A 136 6.51 -15.56 -5.48
C PRO A 136 7.31 -15.40 -6.76
N GLU A 137 7.99 -16.46 -7.22
CA GLU A 137 8.75 -16.46 -8.49
C GLU A 137 7.91 -16.02 -9.70
N ASN A 138 6.61 -16.35 -9.70
CA ASN A 138 5.68 -16.03 -10.78
C ASN A 138 4.79 -14.82 -10.49
N ARG A 139 5.12 -13.95 -9.53
CA ARG A 139 4.29 -12.79 -9.19
C ARG A 139 4.00 -11.91 -10.42
N ASN A 140 5.01 -11.63 -11.23
CA ASN A 140 4.86 -10.80 -12.44
C ASN A 140 4.08 -11.50 -13.57
N ASN A 141 3.94 -12.84 -13.49
CA ASN A 141 3.16 -13.63 -14.44
C ASN A 141 1.73 -13.89 -13.95
N ASP A 142 1.41 -13.51 -12.72
CA ASP A 142 0.09 -13.65 -12.14
C ASP A 142 -0.79 -12.47 -12.57
N SER A 143 -1.14 -12.45 -13.85
CA SER A 143 -2.17 -11.57 -14.41
C SER A 143 -3.59 -12.06 -14.10
N SER A 144 -3.75 -12.93 -13.11
CA SER A 144 -5.07 -13.43 -12.76
C SER A 144 -5.89 -12.28 -12.19
N ASN A 145 -7.01 -11.97 -12.85
CA ASN A 145 -8.08 -11.12 -12.33
C ASN A 145 -8.77 -11.83 -11.16
N PHE A 146 -8.02 -12.15 -10.12
CA PHE A 146 -8.56 -12.71 -8.90
C PHE A 146 -9.24 -11.58 -8.13
N GLN A 147 -10.56 -11.49 -8.29
CA GLN A 147 -11.41 -10.70 -7.40
C GLN A 147 -11.96 -11.64 -6.33
N PRO A 148 -11.69 -11.39 -5.04
CA PRO A 148 -12.35 -12.08 -3.95
C PRO A 148 -13.86 -12.05 -4.15
N LYS A 149 -14.53 -13.17 -3.88
CA LYS A 149 -15.99 -13.16 -3.83
C LYS A 149 -16.38 -12.71 -2.42
N PRO A 150 -17.07 -11.57 -2.24
CA PRO A 150 -17.51 -11.16 -0.92
C PRO A 150 -18.33 -12.30 -0.29
N PRO A 151 -18.26 -12.49 1.05
CA PRO A 151 -19.10 -13.47 1.73
C PRO A 151 -20.57 -13.24 1.37
N SER A 152 -21.25 -14.26 0.84
CA SER A 152 -22.61 -14.14 0.29
C SER A 152 -23.69 -13.82 1.34
N SER A 153 -23.32 -13.70 2.61
CA SER A 153 -24.23 -13.55 3.76
C SER A 153 -24.09 -12.21 4.49
N ILE A 154 -23.24 -11.30 4.05
CA ILE A 154 -23.15 -9.96 4.63
C ILE A 154 -24.06 -9.02 3.84
N ALA A 155 -25.21 -8.69 4.42
CA ALA A 155 -26.00 -7.53 4.00
C ALA A 155 -25.46 -6.33 4.78
N ILE A 156 -24.94 -5.34 4.04
CA ILE A 156 -24.66 -4.02 4.61
C ILE A 156 -25.98 -3.24 4.50
N GLU A 157 -26.61 -2.96 5.64
CA GLU A 157 -27.84 -2.15 5.73
C GLU A 157 -27.56 -0.65 5.62
#